data_AF-A0A9J5ZGE7-F1
#
_entry.id   AF-A0A9J5ZGE7-F1
#
_cell.length_a   1.000
_cell.length_b   1.000
_cell.length_c   1.000
_cell.angle_alpha   90.00
_cell.angle_beta   90.00
_cell.angle_gamma   90.00
#
_symmetry.space_group_name_H-M   'P 1'
#
loop_
_entity.id
_entity.type
_entity.pdbx_description
1 polymer ?
#
loop_
_entity_poly.entity_id
_entity_poly.type
_entity_poly.pdbx_seq_one_letter_code
_entity_poly.pdbx_strand_id
1 'polypeptide(L)' 'MALSSDDNDDRKCEICTELENLRHHLRDIDTQIHEASLIGRAGMLALLITRRKILYLKREAELENELETKYSIFYHRYL' A
#
# COMPACT_ATOMS: atom_id res chain seq x y z
N MET A 1 29.79 -6.36 19.40
CA MET A 1 29.34 -6.10 18.02
C MET A 1 27.90 -6.57 17.91
N ALA A 2 26.95 -5.65 18.07
CA ALA A 2 25.52 -5.89 17.86
C ALA A 2 25.06 -4.74 16.96
N LEU A 3 25.00 -4.98 15.65
CA LEU A 3 24.69 -3.96 14.64
C LEU A 3 23.55 -4.41 13.71
N SER A 4 22.79 -5.44 14.09
CA SER A 4 21.78 -6.05 13.23
C SER A 4 20.33 -5.95 13.75
N SER A 5 20.13 -5.31 14.92
CA SER A 5 18.78 -5.14 15.51
C SER A 5 18.13 -3.81 15.10
N ASP A 6 18.85 -2.69 15.17
CA ASP A 6 18.31 -1.35 14.85
C ASP A 6 17.87 -1.24 13.38
N ASP A 7 18.74 -1.62 12.42
CA ASP A 7 18.43 -1.53 10.98
C ASP A 7 17.17 -2.32 10.57
N ASN A 8 16.86 -3.41 11.28
CA ASN A 8 15.68 -4.22 11.01
C ASN A 8 14.40 -3.61 11.58
N ASP A 9 14.49 -2.84 12.67
CA ASP A 9 13.33 -2.18 13.25
C ASP A 9 13.02 -0.87 12.50
N ASP A 10 14.05 -0.14 12.07
CA ASP A 10 13.90 1.02 11.19
C ASP A 10 13.22 0.64 9.86
N ARG A 11 13.67 -0.46 9.23
CA ARG A 11 13.05 -0.94 7.98
C ARG A 11 11.61 -1.42 8.16
N LYS A 12 11.26 -2.03 9.30
CA LYS A 12 9.86 -2.39 9.61
C LYS A 12 9.00 -1.14 9.75
N CYS A 13 9.49 -0.12 10.46
CA CYS A 13 8.79 1.15 10.61
C CYS A 13 8.59 1.86 9.27
N GLU A 14 9.60 1.85 8.39
CA GLU A 14 9.49 2.36 7.03
C GLU A 14 8.41 1.63 6.23
N ILE A 15 8.43 0.28 6.24
CA ILE A 15 7.44 -0.52 5.50
C ILE A 15 6.02 -0.27 6.04
N CYS A 16 5.83 -0.22 7.36
CA CYS A 16 4.54 0.11 7.95
C CYS A 16 4.05 1.51 7.52
N THR A 17 4.94 2.50 7.49
CA THR A 17 4.62 3.87 7.05
C THR A 17 4.29 3.91 5.55
N GLU A 18 5.04 3.18 4.73
CA GLU A 18 4.74 3.03 3.30
C GLU A 18 3.38 2.37 3.08
N LEU A 19 3.05 1.30 3.82
CA LEU A 19 1.75 0.62 3.75
C LEU A 19 0.59 1.53 4.16
N GLU A 20 0.73 2.30 5.25
CA GLU A 20 -0.28 3.27 5.67
C GLU A 20 -0.53 4.35 4.61
N ASN A 21 0.55 4.88 4.02
CA ASN A 21 0.46 5.85 2.92
C ASN A 21 -0.20 5.25 1.67
N LEU A 22 0.15 4.01 1.30
CA LEU A 22 -0.47 3.31 0.17
C LEU A 22 -1.96 3.09 0.41
N ARG A 23 -2.35 2.62 1.60
CA ARG A 23 -3.75 2.43 1.99
C ARG A 23 -4.53 3.74 2.03
N HIS A 24 -3.87 4.85 2.40
CA HIS A 24 -4.47 6.18 2.32
C HIS A 24 -4.73 6.58 0.86
N HIS A 25 -3.75 6.41 -0.03
CA HIS A 25 -3.90 6.68 -1.45
C HIS A 25 -4.95 5.79 -2.13
N LEU A 26 -5.06 4.52 -1.75
CA LEU A 26 -6.09 3.62 -2.26
C LEU A 26 -7.50 4.08 -1.83
N ARG A 27 -7.66 4.55 -0.59
CA ARG A 27 -8.93 5.13 -0.11
C ARG A 27 -9.30 6.40 -0.86
N ASP A 28 -8.34 7.30 -1.08
CA ASP A 28 -8.55 8.53 -1.87
C ASP A 28 -8.94 8.21 -3.32
N ILE A 29 -8.28 7.22 -3.92
CA ILE A 29 -8.65 6.71 -5.24
C ILE A 29 -10.08 6.14 -5.25
N ASP A 30 -10.47 5.37 -4.24
CA ASP A 30 -11.83 4.83 -4.14
C ASP A 30 -12.88 5.94 -4.01
N THR A 31 -12.58 7.00 -3.26
CA THR A 31 -13.41 8.21 -3.21
C THR A 31 -13.52 8.87 -4.58
N GLN A 32 -12.42 9.03 -5.31
CA GLN A 32 -12.42 9.63 -6.66
C GLN A 32 -13.21 8.78 -7.67
N ILE A 33 -13.14 7.44 -7.59
CA ILE A 33 -13.95 6.53 -8.41
C ILE A 33 -15.44 6.74 -8.10
N HIS A 34 -15.79 6.80 -6.81
CA HIS A 34 -17.16 7.00 -6.38
C HIS A 34 -17.72 8.33 -6.89
N GLU A 35 -16.99 9.43 -6.71
CA GLU A 35 -17.38 10.76 -7.21
C GLU A 35 -17.49 10.83 -8.73
N ALA A 36 -16.53 10.24 -9.46
CA ALA A 36 -16.57 10.17 -10.92
C ALA A 36 -17.79 9.39 -11.43
N SER A 37 -18.21 8.35 -10.70
CA SER A 37 -19.42 7.58 -11.02
C SER A 37 -20.71 8.40 -10.83
N LEU A 38 -20.78 9.22 -9.77
CA LEU A 38 -21.93 10.08 -9.47
C LEU A 38 -22.11 11.20 -10.51
N ILE A 39 -21.02 11.73 -11.06
CA ILE A 39 -21.03 12.83 -12.03
C ILE A 39 -21.20 12.33 -13.48
N GLY A 40 -21.31 11.02 -13.70
CA GLY A 40 -21.48 10.43 -15.03
C GLY A 40 -20.22 10.51 -15.92
N ARG A 41 -19.06 10.81 -15.34
CA ARG A 41 -17.75 10.86 -16.04
C ARG A 41 -17.03 9.50 -15.96
N ALA A 42 -17.76 8.43 -16.25
CA ALA A 42 -17.33 7.06 -15.97
C ALA A 42 -16.37 6.45 -17.02
N GLY A 43 -16.18 7.09 -18.18
CA GLY A 43 -15.41 6.51 -19.28
C GLY A 43 -13.90 6.55 -19.04
N MET A 44 -13.25 7.63 -19.47
CA MET A 44 -11.79 7.73 -19.49
C MET A 44 -11.18 7.99 -18.10
N LEU A 45 -11.88 8.75 -17.25
CA LEU A 45 -11.38 9.11 -15.92
C LEU A 45 -11.34 7.88 -15.00
N ALA A 46 -12.40 7.08 -14.97
CA ALA A 46 -12.44 5.86 -14.18
C ALA A 46 -11.36 4.84 -14.62
N LEU A 47 -11.06 4.78 -15.91
CA LEU A 47 -10.03 3.89 -16.47
C LEU A 47 -8.61 4.32 -16.04
N LEU A 48 -8.33 5.62 -16.02
CA LEU A 48 -7.07 6.18 -15.51
C LEU A 48 -6.93 5.97 -14.00
N ILE A 49 -8.01 6.20 -13.25
CA ILE A 49 -8.02 6.01 -11.79
C ILE A 49 -7.83 4.53 -11.43
N THR A 50 -8.49 3.62 -12.15
CA THR A 50 -8.34 2.16 -11.96
C THR A 50 -6.91 1.69 -12.25
N ARG A 51 -6.29 2.18 -13.34
CA ARG A 51 -4.88 1.89 -13.64
C ARG A 51 -3.96 2.37 -12.53
N ARG A 52 -4.21 3.55 -11.98
CA ARG A 52 -3.45 4.10 -10.85
C ARG A 52 -3.62 3.24 -9.59
N LYS A 53 -4.84 2.74 -9.31
CA LYS A 53 -5.11 1.80 -8.21
C LYS A 53 -4.28 0.52 -8.31
N ILE A 54 -4.19 -0.07 -9.51
CA ILE A 54 -3.43 -1.30 -9.75
C ILE A 54 -1.94 -1.13 -9.41
N LEU A 55 -1.35 0.03 -9.71
CA LEU A 55 0.06 0.30 -9.37
C LEU A 55 0.29 0.34 -7.86
N TYR A 56 -0.62 0.98 -7.11
CA TYR A 56 -0.53 1.03 -5.65
C TYR A 56 -0.78 -0.35 -5.01
N LEU A 57 -1.74 -1.12 -5.52
CA LEU A 57 -1.98 -2.51 -5.07
C LEU A 57 -0.77 -3.42 -5.33
N LYS A 58 -0.10 -3.26 -6.46
CA LYS A 58 1.11 -4.03 -6.76
C LYS A 58 2.22 -3.70 -5.76
N ARG A 59 2.41 -2.42 -5.43
CA ARG A 59 3.40 -1.99 -4.45
C ARG A 59 3.06 -2.47 -3.03
N GLU A 60 1.78 -2.45 -2.66
CA GLU A 60 1.30 -3.01 -1.39
C GLU A 60 1.65 -4.50 -1.29
N ALA A 61 1.33 -5.29 -2.32
CA ALA A 61 1.66 -6.71 -2.37
C ALA A 61 3.18 -7.00 -2.33
N GLU A 62 4.00 -6.15 -2.95
CA GLU A 62 5.47 -6.26 -2.88
C GLU A 62 5.99 -6.04 -1.46
N LEU A 63 5.43 -5.07 -0.74
CA LEU A 63 5.80 -4.76 0.65
C LEU A 63 5.28 -5.81 1.64
N GLU A 64 4.07 -6.33 1.43
CA GLU A 64 3.52 -7.44 2.22
C GLU A 64 4.36 -8.71 2.03
N ASN A 65 4.79 -9.01 0.80
CA ASN A 65 5.69 -10.13 0.53
C ASN A 65 7.09 -9.90 1.15
N GLU A 66 7.59 -8.67 1.17
CA GLU A 66 8.84 -8.34 1.88
C GLU A 66 8.70 -8.55 3.40
N LEU A 67 7.56 -8.16 4.00
CA LEU A 67 7.25 -8.44 5.41
C LEU A 67 7.12 -9.93 5.68
N GLU A 68 6.42 -10.68 4.84
CA GLU A 68 6.23 -12.12 5.01
C GLU A 68 7.56 -12.88 4.89
N THR A 69 8.39 -12.53 3.91
CA THR A 69 9.66 -13.24 3.64
C THR A 69 10.77 -12.91 4.63
N LYS A 70 10.92 -11.64 5.02
CA LYS A 70 12.00 -11.18 5.91
C LYS A 70 11.58 -11.08 7.38
N TYR A 71 10.29 -10.86 7.63
CA TYR A 71 9.76 -10.51 8.95
C TYR A 71 8.48 -11.32 9.30
N SER A 72 8.40 -12.59 8.93
CA SER A 72 7.19 -13.44 9.04
C SER A 72 6.48 -13.39 10.41
N ILE A 73 7.24 -13.41 11.52
CA ILE A 73 6.70 -13.34 12.88
C ILE A 73 6.01 -11.99 13.13
N PHE A 74 6.58 -10.90 12.63
CA PHE A 74 6.00 -9.56 12.72
C PHE A 74 4.78 -9.43 11.79
N TYR A 75 4.88 -9.95 10.57
CA TYR A 75 3.78 -9.97 9.58
C TYR A 75 2.52 -10.64 10.14
N HIS A 76 2.64 -11.82 10.74
CA HIS A 76 1.51 -12.52 11.38
C HIS A 76 0.89 -11.79 12.57
N ARG A 77 1.59 -10.80 13.15
CA ARG A 77 1.10 -9.99 14.26
C ARG A 77 0.53 -8.63 13.80
N TYR A 78 0.86 -8.21 12.58
CA TYR A 78 0.50 -6.92 12.00
C TYR A 78 -0.78 -6.97 11.15
N LEU A 79 -1.10 -8.13 10.56
CA LEU A 79 -2.41 -8.44 9.96
C LEU A 79 -3.49 -8.64 11.02
#